data_AF-A0A7C2AAB4-F1
#
_entry.id   AF-A0A7C2AAB4-F1
#
_cell.length_a   1.000
_cell.length_b   1.000
_cell.length_c   1.000
_cell.angle_alpha   90.00
_cell.angle_beta   90.00
_cell.angle_gamma   90.00
#
_symmetry.space_group_name_H-M   'P 1'
#
loop_
_entity.id
_entity.type
_entity.pdbx_description
1 polymer ?
#
loop_
_entity_poly.entity_id
_entity_poly.type
_entity_poly.pdbx_seq_one_letter_code
_entity_poly.pdbx_strand_id
1 'polypeptide(L)'
;QELYTGTFDWDTTFPLHLGYYLLGENYKRSVFLTELKARYRAQGFDMAGETELPDHLPVILRFLSVCRDEDLSRELIAEALLPALDKMFSEEQERADHPYAGVFRALQQVLRSQPSGLDRLATASQRGGN
;
A
#
# COMPACT_ATOMS: atom_id res chain seq x y z
N GLN A 1 -9.81 7.77 17.89
CA GLN A 1 -8.50 7.06 17.85
C GLN A 1 -8.61 5.66 18.44
N GLU A 2 -9.41 5.43 19.48
CA GLU A 2 -9.55 4.11 20.13
C GLU A 2 -9.94 2.95 19.21
N LEU A 3 -10.81 3.17 18.21
CA LEU A 3 -11.20 2.12 17.25
C LEU A 3 -10.04 1.70 16.32
N TYR A 4 -9.25 2.65 15.82
CA TYR A 4 -8.09 2.35 14.97
C TYR A 4 -7.03 1.58 15.75
N THR A 5 -6.67 2.10 16.93
CA THR A 5 -5.70 1.44 17.81
C THR A 5 -6.23 0.09 18.30
N GLY A 6 -7.52 -0.04 18.57
CA GLY A 6 -8.17 -1.31 18.90
C GLY A 6 -8.09 -2.34 17.78
N THR A 7 -8.37 -1.94 16.53
CA THR A 7 -8.43 -2.83 15.37
C THR A 7 -7.07 -3.15 14.73
N PHE A 8 -6.09 -2.25 14.80
CA PHE A 8 -4.81 -2.40 14.10
C PHE A 8 -3.59 -2.46 15.02
N ASP A 9 -3.64 -1.85 16.22
CA ASP A 9 -2.51 -1.88 17.17
C ASP A 9 -2.69 -2.96 18.27
N TRP A 10 -3.94 -3.31 18.62
CA TRP A 10 -4.26 -4.29 19.68
C TRP A 10 -4.84 -5.61 19.14
N ASP A 11 -5.70 -5.55 18.13
CA ASP A 11 -6.21 -6.74 17.44
C ASP A 11 -5.21 -7.17 16.34
N THR A 12 -4.38 -8.16 16.68
CA THR A 12 -3.33 -8.69 15.78
C THR A 12 -3.89 -9.49 14.60
N THR A 13 -5.21 -9.57 14.44
CA THR A 13 -5.87 -10.31 13.36
C THR A 13 -5.70 -9.61 12.00
N PHE A 14 -5.55 -8.28 11.99
CA PHE A 14 -5.39 -7.49 10.75
C PHE A 14 -4.13 -6.60 10.76
N PRO A 15 -2.92 -7.18 10.81
CA PRO A 15 -1.70 -6.38 10.79
C PRO A 15 -1.57 -5.61 9.47
N LEU A 16 -1.38 -4.29 9.52
CA LEU A 16 -1.25 -3.45 8.32
C LEU A 16 0.11 -3.58 7.59
N HIS A 17 0.80 -4.70 7.77
CA HIS A 17 2.11 -4.98 7.19
C HIS A 17 1.97 -5.85 5.93
N LEU A 18 2.17 -5.26 4.76
CA LEU A 18 2.04 -6.00 3.49
C LEU A 18 3.00 -7.19 3.42
N GLY A 19 4.23 -7.00 3.90
CA GLY A 19 5.26 -8.04 3.91
C GLY A 19 4.84 -9.26 4.72
N TYR A 20 3.99 -9.08 5.75
CA TYR A 20 3.41 -10.19 6.50
C TYR A 20 2.50 -11.05 5.62
N TYR A 21 1.56 -10.47 4.87
CA TYR A 21 0.67 -11.23 3.98
C TYR A 21 1.39 -11.85 2.77
N LEU A 22 2.45 -11.20 2.29
CA LEU A 22 3.19 -11.67 1.14
C LEU A 22 4.17 -12.80 1.50
N LEU A 23 4.87 -12.66 2.63
CA LEU A 23 6.04 -13.46 2.97
C LEU A 23 5.97 -14.12 4.35
N GLY A 24 5.06 -13.71 5.22
CA GLY A 24 5.00 -14.13 6.63
C GLY A 24 6.12 -13.53 7.48
N GLU A 25 6.26 -14.02 8.72
CA GLU A 25 7.34 -13.61 9.63
C GLU A 25 8.59 -14.47 9.44
N ASN A 26 9.28 -14.31 8.31
CA ASN A 26 10.51 -15.04 8.04
C ASN A 26 11.61 -14.15 7.45
N TYR A 27 12.77 -14.75 7.25
CA TYR A 27 13.94 -14.07 6.68
C TYR A 27 13.67 -13.38 5.33
N LYS A 28 12.76 -13.91 4.50
CA LYS A 28 12.41 -13.28 3.22
C LYS A 28 11.74 -11.93 3.44
N ARG A 29 10.90 -11.79 4.48
CA ARG A 29 10.34 -10.49 4.85
C ARG A 29 11.44 -9.51 5.23
N SER A 30 12.43 -9.92 6.03
CA SER A 30 13.55 -9.04 6.39
C SER A 30 14.32 -8.52 5.17
N VAL A 31 14.54 -9.37 4.17
CA VAL A 31 15.15 -8.96 2.89
C VAL A 31 14.25 -7.98 2.15
N PHE A 32 12.95 -8.27 2.03
CA PHE A 32 11.98 -7.37 1.42
C PHE A 32 11.95 -5.98 2.08
N LEU A 33 11.97 -5.90 3.41
CA LEU A 33 12.00 -4.63 4.14
C LEU A 33 13.28 -3.82 3.83
N THR A 34 14.40 -4.51 3.67
CA THR A 34 15.69 -3.87 3.36
C THR A 34 15.67 -3.29 1.95
N GLU A 35 15.20 -4.06 0.97
CA GLU A 35 15.04 -3.60 -0.41
C GLU A 35 14.05 -2.44 -0.53
N LEU A 36 12.91 -2.51 0.18
CA LEU A 36 11.91 -1.46 0.17
C LEU A 36 12.47 -0.14 0.74
N LYS A 37 13.25 -0.20 1.83
CA LYS A 37 13.97 0.97 2.37
C LYS A 37 14.98 1.53 1.37
N ALA A 38 15.69 0.68 0.63
CA ALA A 38 16.63 1.14 -0.39
C ALA A 38 15.91 1.87 -1.53
N ARG A 39 14.80 1.31 -2.02
CA ARG A 39 13.94 1.94 -3.05
C ARG A 39 13.37 3.28 -2.59
N TYR A 40 12.94 3.39 -1.35
CA TYR A 40 12.47 4.65 -0.77
C TYR A 40 13.54 5.74 -0.79
N ARG A 41 14.74 5.41 -0.29
CA ARG A 41 15.88 6.33 -0.26
C ARG A 41 16.30 6.76 -1.66
N ALA A 42 16.25 5.85 -2.63
CA ALA A 42 16.58 6.17 -4.03
C ALA A 42 15.64 7.24 -4.63
N GLN A 43 14.41 7.34 -4.14
CA GLN A 43 13.44 8.36 -4.53
C GLN A 43 13.42 9.57 -3.58
N GLY A 44 14.38 9.66 -2.65
CA GLY A 44 14.44 10.75 -1.66
C GLY A 44 13.37 10.69 -0.58
N PHE A 45 12.70 9.55 -0.39
CA PHE A 45 11.74 9.34 0.70
C PHE A 45 12.49 8.91 1.96
N ASP A 46 12.61 9.84 2.92
CA ASP A 46 13.26 9.57 4.20
C ASP A 46 12.26 9.03 5.22
N MET A 47 12.61 7.91 5.81
CA MET A 47 11.89 7.29 6.93
C MET A 47 12.51 7.65 8.29
N ALA A 48 13.50 8.55 8.34
CA ALA A 48 14.10 8.99 9.59
C ALA A 48 13.04 9.60 10.51
N GLY A 49 12.91 9.04 11.72
CA GLY A 49 11.91 9.45 12.70
C GLY A 49 10.59 8.69 12.62
N GLU A 50 10.43 7.77 11.67
CA GLU A 50 9.29 6.85 11.67
C GLU A 50 9.54 5.64 12.56
N THR A 51 8.56 5.33 13.41
CA THR A 51 8.52 4.11 14.22
C THR A 51 8.03 2.90 13.42
N GLU A 52 7.33 3.16 12.31
CA GLU A 52 6.71 2.15 11.48
C GLU A 52 7.69 1.47 10.52
N LEU A 53 7.41 0.22 10.21
CA LEU A 53 8.16 -0.55 9.21
C LEU A 53 7.84 -0.06 7.79
N PRO A 54 8.77 -0.23 6.83
CA PRO A 54 8.58 0.24 5.46
C PRO A 54 7.42 -0.49 4.75
N ASP A 55 7.03 -1.68 5.20
CA ASP A 55 5.90 -2.43 4.66
C ASP A 55 4.55 -2.08 5.30
N HIS A 56 4.52 -1.11 6.22
CA HIS A 56 3.27 -0.65 6.81
C HIS A 56 2.45 0.11 5.76
N LEU A 57 1.17 -0.24 5.60
CA LEU A 57 0.31 0.26 4.53
C LEU A 57 0.30 1.80 4.44
N PRO A 58 0.08 2.58 5.52
CA PRO A 58 0.21 4.03 5.49
C PRO A 58 1.56 4.57 5.02
N VAL A 59 2.67 3.86 5.30
CA VAL A 59 4.01 4.26 4.84
C VAL A 59 4.11 4.11 3.33
N ILE A 60 3.69 2.97 2.79
CA ILE A 60 3.66 2.72 1.35
C ILE A 60 2.76 3.72 0.62
N LEU A 61 1.56 3.99 1.14
CA LEU A 61 0.64 4.94 0.52
C LEU A 61 1.21 6.37 0.50
N ARG A 62 1.90 6.79 1.56
CA ARG A 62 2.61 8.08 1.57
C ARG A 62 3.74 8.10 0.55
N PHE A 63 4.55 7.04 0.49
CA PHE A 63 5.58 6.91 -0.53
C PHE A 63 4.99 7.04 -1.95
N LEU A 64 3.93 6.29 -2.26
CA LEU A 64 3.26 6.33 -3.57
C LEU A 64 2.67 7.72 -3.91
N SER A 65 2.29 8.51 -2.90
CA SER A 65 1.77 9.87 -3.11
C SER A 65 2.83 10.88 -3.56
N VAL A 66 4.11 10.61 -3.28
CA VAL A 66 5.23 11.52 -3.60
C VAL A 66 6.20 10.92 -4.62
N CYS A 67 6.11 9.62 -4.89
CA CYS A 67 6.95 8.93 -5.86
C CYS A 67 6.70 9.46 -7.28
N ARG A 68 7.77 9.92 -7.93
CA ARG A 68 7.73 10.43 -9.32
C ARG A 68 8.08 9.36 -10.35
N ASP A 69 8.66 8.25 -9.90
CA ASP A 69 8.93 7.08 -10.72
C ASP A 69 7.64 6.26 -10.87
N GLU A 70 6.99 6.45 -12.01
CA GLU A 70 5.72 5.79 -12.29
C GLU A 70 5.85 4.28 -12.46
N ASP A 71 6.99 3.79 -12.98
CA ASP A 71 7.21 2.37 -13.19
C ASP A 71 7.41 1.65 -11.87
N LEU A 72 8.23 2.23 -10.97
CA LEU A 72 8.35 1.74 -9.60
C LEU A 72 7.01 1.78 -8.86
N SER A 73 6.23 2.85 -9.05
CA SER A 73 4.92 2.97 -8.42
C SER A 73 3.95 1.89 -8.92
N ARG A 74 3.94 1.63 -10.23
CA ARG A 74 3.14 0.56 -10.84
C ARG A 74 3.58 -0.81 -10.36
N GLU A 75 4.88 -1.07 -10.31
CA GLU A 75 5.46 -2.32 -9.80
C GLU A 75 5.04 -2.55 -8.35
N LEU A 76 5.22 -1.57 -7.45
CA LEU A 76 4.83 -1.70 -6.05
C LEU A 76 3.32 -1.92 -5.87
N ILE A 77 2.50 -1.26 -6.68
CA ILE A 77 1.04 -1.45 -6.64
C ILE A 77 0.67 -2.87 -7.08
N ALA A 78 1.19 -3.32 -8.23
CA ALA A 78 0.82 -4.60 -8.84
C ALA A 78 1.40 -5.81 -8.11
N GLU A 79 2.65 -5.73 -7.68
CA GLU A 79 3.39 -6.88 -7.15
C GLU A 79 3.34 -6.99 -5.61
N ALA A 80 3.06 -5.88 -4.91
CA ALA A 80 3.02 -5.87 -3.45
C ALA A 80 1.67 -5.44 -2.88
N LEU A 81 1.20 -4.24 -3.21
CA LEU A 81 0.03 -3.65 -2.56
C LEU A 81 -1.28 -4.39 -2.87
N LEU A 82 -1.59 -4.62 -4.15
CA LEU A 82 -2.80 -5.34 -4.54
C LEU A 82 -2.81 -6.79 -4.04
N PRO A 83 -1.75 -7.60 -4.22
CA PRO A 83 -1.74 -8.97 -3.71
C PRO A 83 -1.82 -9.05 -2.19
N ALA A 84 -1.19 -8.12 -1.46
CA ALA A 84 -1.28 -8.08 0.00
C ALA A 84 -2.69 -7.69 0.47
N LEU A 85 -3.31 -6.69 -0.15
CA LEU A 85 -4.70 -6.31 0.16
C LEU A 85 -5.67 -7.44 -0.18
N ASP A 86 -5.49 -8.14 -1.30
CA ASP A 86 -6.34 -9.26 -1.68
C ASP A 86 -6.24 -10.41 -0.67
N LYS A 87 -5.05 -10.71 -0.15
CA LYS A 87 -4.83 -11.71 0.91
C LYS A 87 -5.35 -11.26 2.27
N MET A 88 -5.19 -9.98 2.62
CA MET A 88 -5.72 -9.41 3.85
C MET A 88 -7.25 -9.53 3.94
N PHE A 89 -7.93 -9.63 2.79
CA PHE A 89 -9.38 -9.76 2.70
C PHE A 89 -9.85 -11.04 2.02
N SER A 90 -9.04 -12.10 1.97
CA SER A 90 -9.42 -13.36 1.30
C SER A 90 -10.37 -14.25 2.11
N GLU A 91 -10.45 -14.08 3.44
CA GLU A 91 -11.34 -14.87 4.29
C GLU A 91 -12.68 -14.15 4.48
N GLU A 92 -13.70 -14.57 3.71
CA GLU A 92 -15.02 -13.94 3.57
C GLU A 92 -15.73 -13.66 4.90
N GLN A 93 -15.51 -14.51 5.91
CA GLN A 93 -16.18 -14.44 7.21
C GLN A 93 -15.70 -13.26 8.08
N GLU A 94 -14.47 -12.81 7.87
CA GLU A 94 -13.83 -11.72 8.59
C GLU A 94 -14.17 -10.33 8.01
N ARG A 95 -14.69 -10.30 6.76
CA ARG A 95 -14.93 -9.08 5.98
C ARG A 95 -16.22 -8.34 6.35
N ALA A 96 -17.24 -9.05 6.81
CA ALA A 96 -18.58 -8.48 6.99
C ALA A 96 -18.66 -7.56 8.22
N ASP A 97 -17.89 -7.87 9.26
CA ASP A 97 -17.92 -7.17 10.54
C ASP A 97 -16.70 -6.26 10.77
N HIS A 98 -15.71 -6.26 9.86
CA HIS A 98 -14.54 -5.38 10.00
C HIS A 98 -14.92 -3.91 9.79
N PRO A 99 -14.72 -3.02 10.77
CA PRO A 99 -15.23 -1.65 10.75
C PRO A 99 -14.68 -0.79 9.60
N TYR A 100 -13.52 -1.17 9.04
CA TYR A 100 -12.87 -0.48 7.92
C TYR A 100 -13.00 -1.19 6.56
N ALA A 101 -13.81 -2.25 6.44
CA ALA A 101 -13.92 -3.03 5.19
C ALA A 101 -14.26 -2.17 3.96
N GLY A 102 -15.12 -1.16 4.12
CA GLY A 102 -15.47 -0.21 3.05
C GLY A 102 -14.28 0.62 2.57
N VAL A 103 -13.39 1.04 3.46
CA VAL A 103 -12.19 1.83 3.13
C VAL A 103 -11.23 1.01 2.29
N PHE A 104 -10.97 -0.24 2.68
CA PHE A 104 -10.08 -1.11 1.93
C PHE A 104 -10.64 -1.51 0.57
N ARG A 105 -11.95 -1.76 0.48
CA ARG A 105 -12.60 -2.04 -0.81
C ARG A 105 -12.48 -0.83 -1.76
N ALA A 106 -12.69 0.38 -1.25
CA ALA A 106 -12.49 1.60 -2.03
C ALA A 106 -11.02 1.77 -2.45
N LEU A 107 -10.07 1.49 -1.56
CA LEU A 107 -8.65 1.53 -1.87
C LEU A 107 -8.28 0.54 -3.00
N GLN A 108 -8.73 -0.72 -2.92
CA GLN A 108 -8.52 -1.72 -3.98
C GLN A 108 -9.08 -1.25 -5.32
N GLN A 109 -10.29 -0.66 -5.33
CA GLN A 109 -10.88 -0.11 -6.56
C GLN A 109 -10.02 1.01 -7.15
N VAL A 110 -9.62 1.99 -6.33
CA VAL A 110 -8.78 3.11 -6.77
C VAL A 110 -7.45 2.61 -7.33
N LEU A 111 -6.81 1.67 -6.66
CA LEU A 111 -5.52 1.09 -7.09
C LEU A 111 -5.64 0.32 -8.40
N ARG A 112 -6.73 -0.45 -8.59
CA ARG A 112 -7.00 -1.18 -9.84
C ARG A 112 -7.41 -0.26 -10.99
N SER A 113 -8.04 0.88 -10.68
CA SER A 113 -8.43 1.88 -11.67
C SER A 113 -7.34 2.90 -11.96
N GLN A 114 -6.16 2.83 -11.33
CA GLN A 114 -5.06 3.75 -11.62
C GLN A 114 -4.71 3.60 -13.10
N PRO A 115 -4.95 4.65 -13.91
CA PRO A 115 -4.66 4.58 -15.32
C PRO A 115 -3.16 4.42 -15.53
N SER A 116 -2.78 3.70 -16.58
CA SER A 116 -1.39 3.67 -17.04
C SER A 116 -0.93 5.12 -17.28
N GLY A 117 0.34 5.47 -17.08
CA GLY A 117 0.82 6.85 -17.24
C GLY A 117 0.39 7.54 -18.55
N LEU A 118 0.17 6.74 -19.59
CA LEU A 118 -0.34 7.15 -20.90
C LEU A 118 -1.76 7.76 -20.84
N ASP A 119 -2.64 7.23 -19.99
CA ASP A 119 -4.03 7.69 -19.87
C ASP A 119 -4.12 9.07 -19.19
N ARG A 120 -3.17 9.41 -18.30
CA ARG A 120 -3.10 10.72 -17.63
C ARG A 120 -2.67 11.83 -18.60
N LEU A 121 -1.75 11.53 -19.51
CA LEU A 121 -1.38 12.43 -20.60
C LEU A 121 -2.55 12.62 -21.58
N ALA A 122 -3.30 11.56 -21.86
CA ALA A 122 -4.51 11.63 -22.69
C ALA A 122 -5.62 12.49 -22.05
N THR A 123 -5.82 12.41 -20.73
CA THR A 123 -6.80 13.25 -20.02
C THR A 123 -6.34 14.69 -19.78
N ALA A 124 -5.03 14.92 -19.59
CA ALA A 124 -4.48 16.27 -19.45
C ALA A 124 -4.52 17.05 -20.77
N SER A 125 -4.29 16.39 -21.91
CA SER A 125 -4.36 17.01 -23.24
C SER A 125 -5.78 17.47 -23.61
N GLN A 126 -6.83 16.81 -23.10
CA GLN A 126 -8.22 17.20 -23.33
C GLN A 126 -8.71 18.38 -22.47
N ARG A 127 -7.94 18.84 -21.47
CA ARG A 127 -8.30 19.99 -20.61
C ARG A 127 -7.59 21.30 -20.99
N GLY A 128 -6.71 21.29 -22.00
CA GLY A 128 -5.92 22.45 -22.45
C GLY A 128 -6.51 23.24 -23.62
N GLY A 129 -7.72 22.92 -24.08
CA GLY A 129 -8.37 23.59 -25.20
C GLY A 129 -9.72 24.18 -24.82
N ASN A 130 -9.73 25.34 -24.18
CA ASN A 130 -10.83 26.31 -24.25
C ASN A 130 -10.33 27.71 -23.93
#